data_AF-A0A8X6SDI4-F1
#
_entry.id   AF-A0A8X6SDI4-F1
#
_cell.length_a   1.000
_cell.length_b   1.000
_cell.length_c   1.000
_cell.angle_alpha   90.00
_cell.angle_beta   90.00
_cell.angle_gamma   90.00
#
_symmetry.space_group_name_H-M   'P 1'
#
loop_
_entity.id
_entity.type
_entity.pdbx_description
1 polymer ?
#
loop_
_entity_poly.entity_id
_entity_poly.type
_entity_poly.pdbx_seq_one_letter_code
_entity_poly.pdbx_strand_id
1 'polypeptide(L)'
;MRKLQYVNFLGDGDSKGYASVKYIYAKNTVAKYECIGHIQKRVGTKLRKLKFKRKDLGSRGKLTVAFIDKLQNYYGIAIRDNVNNLQGMQRAVIAAFSHCCSNAKQQMHGQYPVGPDSWCKCQQAVSKDKIYIDKFKGLPRNLINIIKPTNMKLCDQNLLAKFLPGKTQKSNAVVLKLSLLATQIPIIIFIAQPKNNNVLNAIIRHFGAKATIRS
;
A
#
# COMPACT_ATOMS: atom_id res chain seq x y z
N MET A 1 -23.93 24.54 -14.54
CA MET A 1 -22.52 24.22 -14.18
C MET A 1 -22.47 22.93 -13.37
N ARG A 2 -21.58 21.98 -13.70
CA ARG A 2 -21.37 20.77 -12.88
C ARG A 2 -20.69 21.18 -11.56
N LYS A 3 -21.35 20.94 -10.42
CA LYS A 3 -20.91 21.37 -9.07
C LYS A 3 -19.82 20.49 -8.45
N LEU A 4 -19.40 19.42 -9.13
CA LEU A 4 -18.45 18.42 -8.64
C LEU A 4 -17.41 18.08 -9.71
N GLN A 5 -16.16 17.91 -9.28
CA GLN A 5 -15.05 17.43 -10.10
C GLN A 5 -14.35 16.27 -9.42
N TYR A 6 -14.12 15.19 -10.18
CA TYR A 6 -13.24 14.11 -9.76
C TYR A 6 -11.80 14.58 -9.85
N VAL A 7 -11.09 14.45 -8.74
CA VAL A 7 -9.66 14.80 -8.65
C VAL A 7 -8.79 13.57 -8.70
N ASN A 8 -9.28 12.47 -8.11
CA ASN A 8 -8.51 11.24 -7.91
C ASN A 8 -9.33 10.02 -8.33
N PHE A 9 -8.65 9.07 -8.96
CA PHE A 9 -9.13 7.74 -9.29
C PHE A 9 -8.35 6.71 -8.47
N LEU A 10 -9.05 5.84 -7.73
CA LEU A 10 -8.43 4.74 -6.99
C LEU A 10 -8.71 3.41 -7.70
N GLY A 11 -7.65 2.76 -8.19
CA GLY A 11 -7.75 1.47 -8.88
C GLY A 11 -6.95 0.35 -8.23
N ASP A 12 -7.14 -0.86 -8.72
CA ASP A 12 -6.36 -2.05 -8.37
C ASP A 12 -5.19 -2.33 -9.35
N GLY A 13 -4.83 -1.35 -10.18
CA GLY A 13 -3.77 -1.46 -11.18
C GLY A 13 -4.25 -1.63 -12.60
N ASP A 14 -5.13 -2.61 -12.82
CA ASP A 14 -5.53 -3.11 -14.15
C ASP A 14 -6.86 -2.51 -14.65
N SER A 15 -7.39 -1.53 -13.93
CA SER A 15 -8.64 -0.88 -14.27
C SER A 15 -8.56 -0.14 -15.62
N LYS A 16 -9.21 -0.68 -16.66
CA LYS A 16 -9.47 0.04 -17.92
C LYS A 16 -10.25 1.34 -17.70
N GLY A 17 -11.00 1.44 -16.60
CA GLY A 17 -11.79 2.61 -16.23
C GLY A 17 -11.00 3.90 -16.02
N TYR A 18 -9.68 3.85 -15.76
CA TYR A 18 -8.90 5.10 -15.67
C TYR A 18 -8.81 5.82 -17.02
N ALA A 19 -8.68 5.07 -18.12
CA ALA A 19 -8.54 5.66 -19.46
C ALA A 19 -9.78 6.47 -19.84
N SER A 20 -10.98 5.99 -19.46
CA SER A 20 -12.23 6.71 -19.72
C SER A 20 -12.41 7.96 -18.87
N VAL A 21 -11.75 8.05 -17.71
CA VAL A 21 -11.90 9.20 -16.81
C VAL A 21 -10.74 10.19 -16.81
N LYS A 22 -9.61 9.86 -17.44
CA LYS A 22 -8.38 10.66 -17.39
C LYS A 22 -8.59 12.09 -17.89
N TYR A 23 -9.37 12.28 -18.95
CA TYR A 23 -9.54 13.57 -19.64
C TYR A 23 -10.97 14.13 -19.61
N ILE A 24 -11.80 13.68 -18.68
CA ILE A 24 -13.24 14.07 -18.61
C ILE A 24 -13.48 15.57 -18.40
N TYR A 25 -12.45 16.32 -17.96
CA TYR A 25 -12.54 17.76 -17.71
C TYR A 25 -11.72 18.60 -18.70
N ALA A 26 -11.30 18.02 -19.84
CA ALA A 26 -10.49 18.64 -20.91
C ALA A 26 -9.16 19.25 -20.43
N LYS A 27 -9.20 20.35 -19.66
CA LYS A 27 -8.04 21.07 -19.13
C LYS A 27 -7.38 20.37 -17.92
N ASN A 28 -8.14 19.57 -17.16
CA ASN A 28 -7.63 18.92 -15.94
C ASN A 28 -7.62 17.39 -16.11
N THR A 29 -6.56 16.76 -15.59
CA THR A 29 -6.47 15.30 -15.52
C THR A 29 -6.82 14.78 -14.13
N VAL A 30 -7.48 13.62 -14.09
CA VAL A 30 -7.73 12.89 -12.83
C VAL A 30 -6.45 12.15 -12.45
N ALA A 31 -5.97 12.30 -11.21
CA ALA A 31 -4.79 11.56 -10.76
C ALA A 31 -5.12 10.08 -10.51
N LYS A 32 -4.24 9.16 -10.92
CA LYS A 32 -4.39 7.72 -10.66
C LYS A 32 -3.61 7.30 -9.42
N TYR A 33 -4.32 6.76 -8.45
CA TYR A 33 -3.75 6.04 -7.31
C TYR A 33 -4.11 4.57 -7.36
N GLU A 34 -3.31 3.76 -6.67
CA GLU A 34 -3.48 2.33 -6.55
C GLU A 34 -3.76 1.95 -5.09
N CYS A 35 -4.62 0.95 -4.89
CA CYS A 35 -4.96 0.49 -3.54
C CYS A 35 -3.78 -0.27 -2.90
N ILE A 36 -3.68 -0.24 -1.58
CA ILE A 36 -2.62 -0.97 -0.85
C ILE A 36 -2.63 -2.46 -1.19
N GLY A 37 -3.80 -3.08 -1.33
CA GLY A 37 -3.88 -4.49 -1.71
C GLY A 37 -3.16 -4.81 -3.02
N HIS A 38 -3.08 -3.84 -3.93
CA HIS A 38 -2.39 -4.02 -5.20
C HIS A 38 -0.86 -4.05 -5.05
N ILE A 39 -0.22 -3.22 -4.21
CA ILE A 39 1.23 -3.34 -4.00
C ILE A 39 1.58 -4.67 -3.33
N GLN A 40 0.74 -5.15 -2.40
CA GLN A 40 0.94 -6.42 -1.74
C GLN A 40 0.92 -7.54 -2.78
N LYS A 41 -0.10 -7.58 -3.65
CA LYS A 41 -0.17 -8.53 -4.76
C LYS A 41 1.03 -8.40 -5.71
N ARG A 42 1.44 -7.17 -6.07
CA ARG A 42 2.58 -6.89 -6.95
C ARG A 42 3.90 -7.45 -6.39
N VAL A 43 4.18 -7.22 -5.11
CA VAL A 43 5.35 -7.78 -4.40
C VAL A 43 5.32 -9.30 -4.47
N GLY A 44 4.18 -9.90 -4.09
CA GLY A 44 4.00 -11.35 -4.11
C GLY A 44 4.23 -11.95 -5.49
N THR A 45 3.61 -11.38 -6.52
CA THR A 45 3.73 -11.86 -7.91
C THR A 45 5.16 -11.75 -8.43
N LYS A 46 5.86 -10.63 -8.20
CA LYS A 46 7.26 -10.50 -8.66
C LYS A 46 8.17 -11.56 -8.00
N LEU A 47 8.02 -11.81 -6.71
CA LEU A 47 8.84 -12.78 -5.99
C LEU A 47 8.50 -14.23 -6.34
N ARG A 48 7.21 -14.56 -6.52
CA ARG A 48 6.80 -15.89 -7.01
C ARG A 48 7.31 -16.15 -8.43
N LYS A 49 7.27 -15.14 -9.32
CA LYS A 49 7.87 -15.23 -10.66
C LYS A 49 9.39 -15.41 -10.60
N LEU A 50 10.07 -14.68 -9.72
CA LEU A 50 11.51 -14.86 -9.51
C LEU A 50 11.83 -16.28 -9.03
N LYS A 51 11.10 -16.78 -8.03
CA LYS A 51 11.20 -18.15 -7.52
C LYS A 51 11.00 -19.20 -8.62
N PHE A 52 10.02 -18.98 -9.51
CA PHE A 52 9.75 -19.89 -10.62
C PHE A 52 10.90 -19.91 -11.65
N LYS A 53 11.42 -18.73 -12.01
CA LYS A 53 12.53 -18.61 -12.98
C LYS A 53 13.86 -19.16 -12.44
N ARG A 54 14.08 -19.07 -11.13
CA ARG A 54 15.32 -19.46 -10.45
C ARG A 54 15.06 -20.70 -9.59
N LYS A 55 15.26 -21.89 -10.16
CA LYS A 55 15.03 -23.18 -9.47
C LYS A 55 15.83 -23.29 -8.15
N ASP A 56 17.00 -22.64 -8.10
CA ASP A 56 17.84 -22.54 -6.91
C ASP A 56 17.19 -21.76 -5.76
N LEU A 57 16.12 -21.00 -5.97
CA LEU A 57 15.31 -20.34 -4.93
C LEU A 57 14.10 -21.18 -4.47
N GLY A 58 13.73 -22.21 -5.24
CA GLY A 58 12.48 -22.95 -5.08
C GLY A 58 12.50 -24.07 -4.04
N SER A 59 13.68 -24.53 -3.62
CA SER A 59 13.80 -25.66 -2.69
C SER A 59 13.42 -25.31 -1.24
N ARG A 60 13.12 -26.33 -0.43
CA ARG A 60 12.77 -26.20 1.00
C ARG A 60 13.86 -25.39 1.74
N GLY A 61 13.46 -24.48 2.63
CA GLY A 61 14.38 -23.63 3.41
C GLY A 61 14.88 -22.36 2.72
N LYS A 62 14.35 -22.01 1.53
CA LYS A 62 14.75 -20.84 0.75
C LYS A 62 13.65 -19.77 0.66
N LEU A 63 13.27 -19.34 -0.54
CA LEU A 63 12.19 -18.38 -0.75
C LEU A 63 10.83 -19.09 -0.63
N THR A 64 10.36 -19.26 0.61
CA THR A 64 9.09 -19.92 0.91
C THR A 64 7.88 -19.03 0.59
N VAL A 65 6.72 -19.65 0.38
CA VAL A 65 5.46 -18.91 0.20
C VAL A 65 5.14 -18.07 1.45
N ALA A 66 5.34 -18.64 2.64
CA ALA A 66 5.16 -17.94 3.92
C ALA A 66 6.07 -16.71 4.06
N PHE A 67 7.33 -16.76 3.60
CA PHE A 67 8.21 -15.58 3.57
C PHE A 67 7.63 -14.49 2.66
N ILE A 68 7.19 -14.87 1.46
CA ILE A 68 6.60 -13.93 0.49
C ILE A 68 5.35 -13.28 1.09
N ASP A 69 4.45 -14.07 1.67
CA ASP A 69 3.20 -13.57 2.28
C ASP A 69 3.48 -12.64 3.47
N LYS A 70 4.46 -13.00 4.32
CA LYS A 70 4.94 -12.14 5.40
C LYS A 70 5.42 -10.80 4.84
N LEU A 71 6.28 -10.82 3.82
CA LEU A 71 6.80 -9.60 3.21
C LEU A 71 5.68 -8.74 2.60
N GLN A 72 4.70 -9.36 1.92
CA GLN A 72 3.52 -8.66 1.42
C GLN A 72 2.76 -7.93 2.54
N ASN A 73 2.59 -8.56 3.70
CA ASN A 73 1.93 -7.93 4.84
C ASN A 73 2.73 -6.74 5.39
N TYR A 74 4.05 -6.88 5.54
CA TYR A 74 4.90 -5.77 5.98
C TYR A 74 4.91 -4.59 5.00
N TYR A 75 4.89 -4.82 3.69
CA TYR A 75 4.70 -3.75 2.71
C TYR A 75 3.38 -3.00 2.92
N GLY A 76 2.30 -3.73 3.19
CA GLY A 76 0.99 -3.13 3.48
C GLY A 76 0.98 -2.32 4.77
N ILE A 77 1.71 -2.72 5.80
CA ILE A 77 1.89 -1.97 7.06
C ILE A 77 2.72 -0.70 6.79
N ALA A 78 3.90 -0.86 6.18
CA ALA A 78 4.82 0.24 5.88
C ALA A 78 4.14 1.40 5.10
N ILE A 79 3.28 1.08 4.14
CA ILE A 79 2.54 2.09 3.37
C ILE A 79 1.46 2.78 4.22
N ARG A 80 0.72 2.01 5.04
CA ARG A 80 -0.34 2.57 5.91
C ARG A 80 0.22 3.50 6.98
N ASP A 81 1.41 3.20 7.49
CA ASP A 81 2.04 3.99 8.55
C ASP A 81 2.78 5.22 7.99
N ASN A 82 2.89 5.35 6.67
CA ASN A 82 3.63 6.44 6.01
C ASN A 82 2.78 7.14 4.93
N VAL A 83 1.47 7.23 5.15
CA VAL A 83 0.56 7.96 4.27
C VAL A 83 1.01 9.41 4.15
N ASN A 84 0.96 9.95 2.93
CA ASN A 84 1.42 11.30 2.60
C ASN A 84 2.91 11.58 2.86
N ASN A 85 3.71 10.55 3.20
CA ASN A 85 5.16 10.69 3.38
C ASN A 85 5.92 9.71 2.46
N LEU A 86 6.23 10.16 1.24
CA LEU A 86 6.84 9.30 0.21
C LEU A 86 8.24 8.79 0.63
N GLN A 87 9.07 9.65 1.23
CA GLN A 87 10.40 9.26 1.70
C GLN A 87 10.32 8.30 2.89
N GLY A 88 9.43 8.57 3.85
CA GLY A 88 9.13 7.67 4.97
C GLY A 88 8.65 6.31 4.47
N MET A 89 7.73 6.30 3.51
CA MET A 89 7.20 5.09 2.89
C MET A 89 8.31 4.25 2.23
N GLN A 90 9.19 4.90 1.46
CA GLN A 90 10.33 4.22 0.85
C GLN A 90 11.25 3.59 1.90
N ARG A 91 11.64 4.35 2.94
CA ARG A 91 12.47 3.83 4.03
C ARG A 91 11.80 2.65 4.73
N ALA A 92 10.50 2.75 5.00
CA ALA A 92 9.73 1.72 5.68
C ALA A 92 9.59 0.43 4.85
N VAL A 93 9.41 0.50 3.52
CA VAL A 93 9.36 -0.72 2.68
C VAL A 93 10.72 -1.38 2.51
N ILE A 94 11.82 -0.60 2.51
CA ILE A 94 13.18 -1.14 2.56
C ILE A 94 13.41 -1.84 3.92
N ALA A 95 12.98 -1.20 5.02
CA ALA A 95 13.05 -1.74 6.37
C ALA A 95 12.25 -3.03 6.51
N ALA A 96 11.05 -3.10 5.93
CA ALA A 96 10.22 -4.30 5.88
C ALA A 96 10.96 -5.50 5.27
N PHE A 97 11.69 -5.29 4.17
CA PHE A 97 12.48 -6.35 3.54
C PHE A 97 13.64 -6.77 4.46
N SER A 98 14.40 -5.82 4.99
CA SER A 98 15.51 -6.07 5.92
C SER A 98 15.04 -6.87 7.14
N HIS A 99 13.92 -6.46 7.74
CA HIS A 99 13.31 -7.13 8.88
C HIS A 99 12.88 -8.56 8.56
N CYS A 100 12.26 -8.81 7.40
CA CYS A 100 11.89 -10.15 7.00
C CYS A 100 13.12 -11.06 6.78
N CYS A 101 14.24 -10.49 6.32
CA CYS A 101 15.49 -11.21 6.10
C CYS A 101 16.27 -11.51 7.40
N SER A 102 16.00 -10.77 8.48
CA SER A 102 16.69 -10.88 9.77
C SER A 102 16.56 -12.26 10.40
N ASN A 103 17.61 -12.68 11.12
CA ASN A 103 17.63 -13.90 11.93
C ASN A 103 18.63 -13.76 13.09
N ALA A 104 18.68 -14.76 13.97
CA ALA A 104 19.53 -14.74 15.16
C ALA A 104 21.03 -14.56 14.88
N LYS A 105 21.53 -14.96 13.71
CA LYS A 105 22.94 -14.80 13.30
C LYS A 105 23.18 -13.52 12.48
N GLN A 106 22.14 -12.92 11.92
CA GLN A 106 22.22 -11.75 11.05
C GLN A 106 21.05 -10.81 11.34
N GLN A 107 21.22 -9.95 12.35
CA GLN A 107 20.22 -8.97 12.73
C GLN A 107 20.17 -7.80 11.73
N MET A 108 18.99 -7.48 11.22
CA MET A 108 18.79 -6.45 10.19
C MET A 108 17.70 -5.43 10.58
N HIS A 109 17.59 -5.14 11.87
CA HIS A 109 16.55 -4.28 12.43
C HIS A 109 16.90 -2.78 12.46
N GLY A 110 18.15 -2.42 12.11
CA GLY A 110 18.68 -1.05 12.26
C GLY A 110 18.01 0.04 11.42
N GLN A 111 17.10 -0.32 10.51
CA GLN A 111 16.34 0.64 9.71
C GLN A 111 15.06 1.13 10.41
N TYR A 112 14.67 0.51 11.53
CA TYR A 112 13.56 0.97 12.37
C TYR A 112 14.07 1.86 13.49
N PRO A 113 13.29 2.89 13.90
CA PRO A 113 13.64 3.71 15.05
C PRO A 113 13.64 2.87 16.33
N VAL A 114 14.54 3.20 17.25
CA VAL A 114 14.54 2.67 18.62
C VAL A 114 13.43 3.36 19.41
N GLY A 115 12.65 2.58 20.16
CA GLY A 115 11.61 3.14 21.03
C GLY A 115 10.46 2.16 21.30
N PRO A 116 9.66 2.43 22.35
CA PRO A 116 8.52 1.59 22.72
C PRO A 116 7.44 1.55 21.63
N ASP A 117 7.31 2.63 20.85
CA ASP A 117 6.34 2.76 19.76
C ASP A 117 6.85 2.18 18.43
N SER A 118 8.07 1.64 18.40
CA SER A 118 8.62 1.02 17.20
C SER A 118 7.82 -0.22 16.82
N TRP A 119 7.43 -0.37 15.56
CA TRP A 119 6.83 -1.63 15.08
C TRP A 119 7.78 -2.83 15.19
N CYS A 120 9.08 -2.59 15.28
CA CYS A 120 10.08 -3.63 15.39
C CYS A 120 10.28 -4.06 16.86
N LYS A 121 9.87 -5.30 17.19
CA LYS A 121 10.05 -5.87 18.53
C LYS A 121 11.50 -5.87 19.01
N CYS A 122 12.47 -6.00 18.10
CA CYS A 122 13.89 -5.87 18.44
C CYS A 122 14.19 -4.47 18.95
N GLN A 123 13.69 -3.43 18.27
CA GLN A 123 13.91 -2.05 18.67
C GLN A 123 13.14 -1.66 19.93
N GLN A 124 11.97 -2.25 20.17
CA GLN A 124 11.26 -2.13 21.45
C GLN A 124 12.02 -2.79 22.61
N ALA A 125 12.74 -3.88 22.35
CA ALA A 125 13.53 -4.55 23.37
C ALA A 125 14.80 -3.76 23.68
N VAL A 126 15.47 -3.23 22.66
CA VAL A 126 16.60 -2.30 22.81
C VAL A 126 16.20 -1.09 23.65
N SER A 127 15.01 -0.50 23.42
CA SER A 127 14.54 0.65 24.21
C SER A 127 14.18 0.31 25.67
N LYS A 128 14.21 -0.97 26.04
CA LYS A 128 13.90 -1.47 27.39
C LYS A 128 15.10 -2.19 28.02
N ASP A 129 16.28 -2.06 27.41
CA ASP A 129 17.52 -2.75 27.79
C ASP A 129 17.36 -4.28 27.87
N LYS A 130 16.53 -4.85 26.97
CA LYS A 130 16.26 -6.29 26.88
C LYS A 130 16.93 -6.91 25.66
N ILE A 131 17.42 -8.13 25.83
CA ILE A 131 17.93 -8.95 24.72
C ILE A 131 16.74 -9.47 23.90
N TYR A 132 16.79 -9.21 22.59
CA TYR A 132 15.83 -9.75 21.63
C TYR A 132 16.44 -10.89 20.82
N ILE A 133 15.77 -12.04 20.83
CA ILE A 133 16.16 -13.20 20.02
C ILE A 133 15.20 -13.30 18.83
N ASP A 134 15.76 -13.26 17.62
CA ASP A 134 14.99 -13.44 16.39
C ASP A 134 14.45 -14.87 16.31
N LYS A 135 13.12 -14.99 16.39
CA LYS A 135 12.43 -16.28 16.30
C LYS A 135 12.35 -16.84 14.88
N PHE A 136 12.64 -16.01 13.88
CA PHE A 136 12.53 -16.38 12.46
C PHE A 136 13.89 -16.82 11.91
N LYS A 137 13.85 -17.83 11.03
CA LYS A 137 15.05 -18.30 10.31
C LYS A 137 15.61 -17.27 9.32
N GLY A 138 14.81 -16.28 8.92
CA GLY A 138 15.19 -15.27 7.93
C GLY A 138 15.56 -15.88 6.58
N LEU A 139 16.39 -15.15 5.82
CA LEU A 139 17.00 -15.68 4.59
C LEU A 139 18.54 -15.72 4.74
N PRO A 140 19.20 -16.78 4.24
CA PRO A 140 20.65 -16.80 4.08
C PRO A 140 21.16 -15.66 3.18
N ARG A 141 22.38 -15.19 3.44
CA ARG A 141 22.96 -14.01 2.76
C ARG A 141 23.02 -14.13 1.23
N ASN A 142 23.36 -15.30 0.72
CA ASN A 142 23.39 -15.57 -0.72
C ASN A 142 22.00 -15.38 -1.37
N LEU A 143 20.91 -15.83 -0.72
CA LEU A 143 19.55 -15.63 -1.20
C LEU A 143 19.12 -14.17 -1.14
N ILE A 144 19.49 -13.46 -0.07
CA ILE A 144 19.23 -12.01 0.05
C ILE A 144 19.84 -11.27 -1.15
N ASN A 145 21.10 -11.56 -1.48
CA ASN A 145 21.78 -10.92 -2.61
C ASN A 145 21.07 -11.17 -3.96
N ILE A 146 20.48 -12.35 -4.15
CA ILE A 146 19.71 -12.69 -5.36
C ILE A 146 18.36 -11.96 -5.40
N ILE A 147 17.68 -11.84 -4.26
CA ILE A 147 16.32 -11.27 -4.18
C ILE A 147 16.33 -9.75 -4.12
N LYS A 148 17.35 -9.16 -3.48
CA LYS A 148 17.48 -7.72 -3.23
C LYS A 148 17.26 -6.86 -4.48
N PRO A 149 17.84 -7.15 -5.67
CA PRO A 149 17.59 -6.34 -6.86
C PRO A 149 16.11 -6.28 -7.27
N THR A 150 15.39 -7.41 -7.15
CA THR A 150 13.96 -7.46 -7.45
C THR A 150 13.15 -6.67 -6.42
N ASN A 151 13.53 -6.76 -5.14
CA ASN A 151 12.88 -6.01 -4.07
C ASN A 151 13.15 -4.50 -4.14
N MET A 152 14.37 -4.06 -4.50
CA MET A 152 14.68 -2.64 -4.63
C MET A 152 13.89 -1.97 -5.75
N LYS A 153 13.60 -2.69 -6.86
CA LYS A 153 12.66 -2.22 -7.90
C LYS A 153 11.22 -2.06 -7.40
N LEU A 154 10.86 -2.63 -6.25
CA LEU A 154 9.57 -2.46 -5.59
C LEU A 154 9.57 -1.33 -4.55
N CYS A 155 10.75 -0.76 -4.26
CA CYS A 155 10.95 0.39 -3.38
C CYS A 155 11.13 1.70 -4.16
N ASP A 156 10.93 1.68 -5.49
CA ASP A 156 11.06 2.85 -6.35
C ASP A 156 10.03 3.93 -6.00
N GLN A 157 10.44 5.19 -5.92
CA GLN A 157 9.55 6.27 -5.50
C GLN A 157 8.42 6.54 -6.51
N ASN A 158 8.66 6.38 -7.82
CA ASN A 158 7.61 6.55 -8.83
C ASN A 158 6.54 5.45 -8.70
N LEU A 159 6.94 4.24 -8.33
CA LEU A 159 6.02 3.17 -7.97
C LEU A 159 5.24 3.50 -6.70
N LEU A 160 5.94 3.90 -5.63
CA LEU A 160 5.35 4.14 -4.31
C LEU A 160 4.43 5.36 -4.28
N ALA A 161 4.67 6.38 -5.10
CA ALA A 161 3.81 7.57 -5.21
C ALA A 161 2.35 7.23 -5.53
N LYS A 162 2.11 6.11 -6.24
CA LYS A 162 0.75 5.61 -6.55
C LYS A 162 -0.02 5.15 -5.32
N PHE A 163 0.68 4.83 -4.23
CA PHE A 163 0.10 4.34 -2.98
C PHE A 163 0.12 5.39 -1.86
N LEU A 164 0.60 6.61 -2.16
CA LEU A 164 0.78 7.69 -1.20
C LEU A 164 -0.47 7.99 -0.35
N PRO A 165 -1.71 7.93 -0.89
CA PRO A 165 -2.92 8.14 -0.10
C PRO A 165 -3.29 7.00 0.87
N GLY A 166 -2.60 5.85 0.80
CA GLY A 166 -2.81 4.71 1.70
C GLY A 166 -4.23 4.14 1.70
N LYS A 167 -4.93 4.17 0.57
CA LYS A 167 -6.33 3.72 0.51
C LYS A 167 -6.44 2.22 0.26
N THR A 168 -7.39 1.59 0.93
CA THR A 168 -7.86 0.23 0.62
C THR A 168 -9.12 0.33 -0.23
N GLN A 169 -9.50 -0.76 -0.92
CA GLN A 169 -10.79 -0.80 -1.62
C GLN A 169 -11.98 -0.96 -0.67
N LYS A 170 -11.75 -1.38 0.58
CA LYS A 170 -12.79 -1.56 1.59
C LYS A 170 -12.72 -0.45 2.64
N SER A 171 -13.33 0.70 2.35
CA SER A 171 -13.97 1.55 3.37
C SER A 171 -14.76 2.71 2.73
N ASN A 172 -16.07 2.65 2.97
CA ASN A 172 -17.02 3.74 3.20
C ASN A 172 -17.38 4.67 2.02
N ALA A 173 -18.56 4.35 1.46
CA ALA A 173 -19.54 5.20 0.81
C ALA A 173 -19.29 6.72 0.85
N VAL A 174 -18.68 7.24 -0.22
CA VAL A 174 -19.33 8.28 -1.02
C VAL A 174 -19.33 7.76 -2.45
N VAL A 175 -20.19 6.78 -2.69
CA VAL A 175 -20.60 6.46 -4.05
C VAL A 175 -21.48 7.63 -4.47
N LEU A 176 -20.93 8.59 -5.21
CA LEU A 176 -21.78 9.35 -6.13
C LEU A 176 -22.27 8.34 -7.15
N LYS A 177 -23.37 7.66 -6.81
CA LYS A 177 -24.11 6.80 -7.71
C LYS A 177 -24.83 7.74 -8.67
N LEU A 178 -24.09 8.45 -9.52
CA LEU A 178 -24.69 8.98 -10.74
C LEU A 178 -24.95 7.76 -11.61
N SER A 179 -26.20 7.30 -11.57
CA SER A 179 -26.79 6.41 -12.54
C SER A 179 -26.53 6.96 -13.95
N LEU A 180 -25.49 6.47 -14.60
CA LEU A 180 -25.49 6.35 -16.05
C LEU A 180 -25.77 4.88 -16.33
N LEU A 181 -26.93 4.68 -16.93
CA LEU A 181 -27.57 3.41 -17.23
C LEU A 181 -26.60 2.44 -17.92
N ALA A 182 -26.73 1.16 -17.56
CA ALA A 182 -26.26 -0.02 -18.26
C ALA A 182 -24.75 -0.11 -18.57
N THR A 183 -24.00 -0.85 -17.75
CA THR A 183 -23.08 -1.95 -18.16
C THR A 183 -22.25 -2.42 -16.96
N GLN A 184 -22.09 -3.74 -16.80
CA GLN A 184 -21.25 -4.40 -15.80
C GLN A 184 -19.81 -3.82 -15.81
N ILE A 185 -19.46 -2.97 -14.84
CA ILE A 185 -18.07 -2.57 -14.59
C ILE A 185 -17.79 -2.74 -13.08
N PRO A 186 -16.72 -3.46 -12.68
CA PRO A 186 -16.42 -3.71 -11.27
C PRO A 186 -16.16 -2.41 -10.51
N ILE A 187 -16.59 -2.40 -9.25
CA ILE A 187 -16.71 -1.25 -8.33
C ILE A 187 -15.51 -0.29 -8.40
N ILE A 188 -15.71 0.87 -9.04
CA ILE A 188 -14.77 2.01 -9.11
C ILE A 188 -15.16 3.02 -8.02
N ILE A 189 -14.24 3.36 -7.13
CA ILE A 189 -14.47 4.40 -6.10
C ILE A 189 -13.88 5.72 -6.61
N PHE A 190 -14.76 6.69 -6.85
CA PHE A 190 -14.39 8.06 -7.18
C PHE A 190 -14.36 8.92 -5.92
N ILE A 191 -13.28 9.67 -5.70
CA ILE A 191 -13.21 10.67 -4.61
C ILE A 191 -13.44 12.04 -5.25
N ALA A 192 -14.60 12.65 -4.97
CA ALA A 192 -14.93 14.02 -5.36
C ALA A 192 -14.65 14.99 -4.21
N GLN A 193 -14.27 16.23 -4.53
CA GLN A 193 -14.18 17.33 -3.57
C GLN A 193 -15.16 18.44 -3.99
N PRO A 194 -15.98 18.99 -3.08
CA PRO A 194 -16.84 20.12 -3.39
C PRO A 194 -16.01 21.39 -3.59
N LYS A 195 -16.41 22.25 -4.54
CA LYS A 195 -15.71 23.51 -4.84
C LYS A 195 -15.86 24.59 -3.75
N ASN A 196 -16.77 24.42 -2.78
CA ASN A 196 -16.99 25.42 -1.73
C ASN A 196 -17.73 24.84 -0.50
N ASN A 197 -17.42 25.31 0.71
CA ASN A 197 -17.96 24.77 1.99
C ASN A 197 -19.50 24.92 2.11
N ASN A 198 -20.09 25.92 1.46
CA ASN A 198 -21.54 26.14 1.47
C ASN A 198 -22.35 25.06 0.72
N VAL A 199 -21.70 24.21 -0.09
CA VAL A 199 -22.36 23.15 -0.86
C VAL A 199 -22.59 21.90 -0.01
N LEU A 200 -21.80 21.69 1.05
CA LEU A 200 -21.94 20.55 1.97
C LEU A 200 -23.30 20.59 2.68
N ASN A 201 -23.70 21.77 3.17
CA ASN A 201 -24.98 22.00 3.84
C ASN A 201 -26.19 21.87 2.90
N ALA A 202 -26.02 22.19 1.62
CA ALA A 202 -27.06 22.01 0.60
C ALA A 202 -27.27 20.53 0.23
N ILE A 203 -26.20 19.73 0.23
CA ILE A 203 -26.26 18.28 0.01
C ILE A 203 -26.94 17.56 1.19
N ILE A 204 -26.64 17.97 2.43
CA ILE A 204 -27.29 17.44 3.64
C ILE A 204 -28.79 17.76 3.66
N ARG A 205 -29.19 18.98 3.26
CA ARG A 205 -30.61 19.38 3.19
C ARG A 205 -31.39 18.73 2.03
N HIS A 206 -30.76 18.50 0.88
CA HIS A 206 -31.47 17.99 -0.30
C HIS A 206 -31.69 16.46 -0.29
N PHE A 207 -30.87 15.70 0.45
CA PHE A 207 -30.94 14.24 0.48
C PHE A 207 -31.46 13.64 1.79
N GLY A 208 -31.91 14.46 2.74
CA GLY A 208 -32.72 14.07 3.90
C GLY A 208 -32.46 12.67 4.47
N ALA A 209 -31.31 12.42 5.09
CA ALA A 209 -31.13 11.26 5.97
C ALA A 209 -30.06 11.53 7.03
N LYS A 210 -30.46 11.29 8.29
CA LYS A 210 -29.73 11.52 9.54
C LYS A 210 -28.32 10.93 9.51
N ALA A 211 -27.30 11.79 9.48
CA ALA A 211 -25.95 11.43 9.90
C ALA A 211 -25.84 11.65 11.41
N THR A 212 -25.91 10.58 12.20
CA THR A 212 -25.46 10.64 13.60
C THR A 212 -23.94 10.63 13.59
N ILE A 213 -23.34 11.77 13.88
CA ILE A 213 -21.92 11.89 14.19
C ILE A 213 -21.76 11.40 15.63
N ARG A 214 -21.02 10.31 15.87
CA ARG A 214 -20.46 10.05 17.20
C ARG A 214 -19.03 10.56 17.20
N SER A 215 -18.79 11.48 18.13
CA SER A 215 -17.50 12.01 18.56
C SER A 215 -16.51 10.92 18.92
#